data_AF-A0A529QRA2-F1
#
_entry.id   AF-A0A529QRA2-F1
#
_cell.length_a   1.000
_cell.length_b   1.000
_cell.length_c   1.000
_cell.angle_alpha   90.00
_cell.angle_beta   90.00
_cell.angle_gamma   90.00
#
_symmetry.space_group_name_H-M   'P 1'
#
loop_
_entity.id
_entity.type
_entity.pdbx_description
1 polymer ?
#
loop_
_entity_poly.entity_id
_entity_poly.type
_entity_poly.pdbx_seq_one_letter_code
_entity_poly.pdbx_strand_id
1 'polypeptide(L)'
;YIAMVLALMPSLTGRYLSRNARATDMPVLLIFAVTFFVVVAAIVSLFLLINQKDAAHPWQLAFAMLSIPLGWFTIHAMASLHYAHVYWKDGGEIDQKTQKKMPVGGLDFPGGKRPEGWDFLYFATVIGMTAQTADTAITTSQMRLVVLVHSVLSFFFNTVIVAAAVNLAVSLGPP
;
A
#
# COMPACT_ATOMS: atom_id res chain seq x y z
N TYR A 1 -5.33 8.17 -9.31
CA TYR A 1 -5.32 7.84 -7.87
C TYR A 1 -3.97 8.13 -7.23
N ILE A 2 -2.88 7.47 -7.64
CA ILE A 2 -1.52 7.68 -7.09
C ILE A 2 -1.14 9.15 -6.97
N ALA A 3 -1.26 9.92 -8.06
CA ALA A 3 -0.91 11.34 -8.07
C ALA A 3 -1.71 12.15 -7.03
N MET A 4 -2.98 11.83 -6.83
CA MET A 4 -3.81 12.45 -5.81
C MET A 4 -3.30 12.13 -4.39
N VAL A 5 -2.95 10.87 -4.12
CA VAL A 5 -2.41 10.47 -2.82
C VAL A 5 -1.05 11.12 -2.55
N LEU A 6 -0.16 11.17 -3.54
CA LEU A 6 1.14 11.85 -3.43
C LEU A 6 0.99 13.36 -3.20
N ALA A 7 0.07 14.01 -3.91
CA ALA A 7 -0.24 15.42 -3.71
C ALA A 7 -0.84 15.71 -2.32
N LEU A 8 -1.49 14.70 -1.71
CA LEU A 8 -2.05 14.82 -0.37
C LEU A 8 -0.97 14.70 0.73
N MET A 9 0.11 13.94 0.52
CA MET A 9 1.13 13.64 1.54
C MET A 9 1.66 14.87 2.30
N PRO A 10 2.00 16.01 1.67
CA PRO A 10 2.48 17.20 2.38
C PRO A 10 1.43 17.83 3.33
N SER A 11 0.14 17.60 3.08
CA SER A 11 -0.95 18.11 3.92
C SER A 11 -1.25 17.20 5.13
N LEU A 12 -0.85 15.92 5.06
CA LEU A 12 -1.09 14.91 6.09
C LEU A 12 -0.10 15.03 7.27
N THR A 13 -0.01 16.22 7.84
CA THR A 13 0.78 16.47 9.06
C THR A 13 0.20 15.70 10.25
N GLY A 14 1.02 15.41 11.26
CA GLY A 14 0.55 14.72 12.47
C GLY A 14 -0.57 15.49 13.21
N ARG A 15 -0.64 16.81 13.04
CA ARG A 15 -1.74 17.65 13.55
C ARG A 15 -3.04 17.44 12.76
N TYR A 16 -2.95 17.40 11.43
CA TYR A 16 -4.10 17.15 10.56
C TYR A 16 -4.68 15.75 10.82
N LEU A 17 -3.81 14.74 10.78
CA LEU A 17 -4.21 13.34 10.95
C LEU A 17 -4.86 13.09 12.32
N SER A 18 -4.28 13.60 13.40
CA SER A 18 -4.86 13.45 14.75
C SER A 18 -6.24 14.11 14.91
N ARG A 19 -6.55 15.17 14.14
CA ARG A 19 -7.85 15.85 14.20
C ARG A 19 -8.91 15.19 13.30
N ASN A 20 -8.47 14.62 12.17
CA ASN A 20 -9.34 14.09 11.13
C ASN A 20 -9.45 12.54 11.14
N ALA A 21 -8.80 11.85 12.09
CA ALA A 21 -8.84 10.40 12.21
C ALA A 21 -10.26 9.79 12.34
N ARG A 22 -11.24 10.60 12.73
CA ARG A 22 -12.65 10.19 12.90
C ARG A 22 -13.45 10.08 11.60
N ALA A 23 -12.95 10.58 10.47
CA ALA A 23 -13.79 10.88 9.31
C ALA A 23 -13.82 9.80 8.20
N THR A 24 -13.15 8.65 8.35
CA THR A 24 -13.02 7.69 7.25
C THR A 24 -13.34 6.26 7.68
N ASP A 25 -14.60 6.02 8.03
CA ASP A 25 -15.18 4.67 8.18
C ASP A 25 -15.54 4.08 6.81
N MET A 26 -14.54 3.92 5.93
CA MET A 26 -14.63 2.89 4.88
C MET A 26 -13.95 1.63 5.41
N PRO A 27 -14.49 0.43 5.19
CA PRO A 27 -13.74 -0.78 5.43
C PRO A 27 -12.60 -0.80 4.43
N VAL A 28 -11.45 -0.22 4.78
CA VAL A 28 -10.26 -0.17 3.92
C VAL A 28 -9.83 -1.60 3.53
N LEU A 29 -10.16 -2.60 4.35
CA LEU A 29 -10.14 -4.03 4.01
C LEU A 29 -10.89 -4.38 2.73
N LEU A 30 -12.07 -3.79 2.49
CA LEU A 30 -12.82 -3.95 1.23
C LEU A 30 -12.05 -3.34 0.06
N ILE A 31 -11.42 -2.19 0.26
CA ILE A 31 -10.58 -1.56 -0.77
C ILE A 31 -9.37 -2.45 -1.11
N PHE A 32 -8.70 -3.01 -0.09
CA PHE A 32 -7.62 -3.98 -0.29
C PHE A 32 -8.12 -5.24 -1.02
N ALA A 33 -9.26 -5.80 -0.61
CA ALA A 33 -9.83 -6.99 -1.22
C ALA A 33 -10.22 -6.75 -2.70
N VAL A 34 -10.89 -5.63 -2.99
CA VAL A 34 -11.24 -5.23 -4.36
C VAL A 34 -10.00 -4.99 -5.19
N THR A 35 -8.99 -4.30 -4.64
CA THR A 35 -7.76 -4.02 -5.40
C THR A 35 -6.97 -5.30 -5.67
N PHE A 36 -6.91 -6.21 -4.70
CA PHE A 36 -6.33 -7.53 -4.89
C PHE A 36 -7.05 -8.29 -6.01
N PHE A 37 -8.38 -8.33 -5.98
CA PHE A 37 -9.17 -9.02 -7.01
C PHE A 37 -8.97 -8.40 -8.40
N VAL A 38 -9.03 -7.07 -8.50
CA VAL A 38 -8.82 -6.34 -9.76
C VAL A 38 -7.44 -6.63 -10.33
N VAL A 39 -6.42 -6.69 -9.48
CA VAL A 39 -5.06 -6.97 -9.92
C VAL A 39 -4.96 -8.42 -10.40
N VAL A 40 -5.43 -9.40 -9.63
CA VAL A 40 -5.46 -10.80 -10.05
C VAL A 40 -6.20 -10.97 -11.38
N ALA A 41 -7.33 -10.31 -11.56
CA ALA A 41 -8.09 -10.33 -12.82
C ALA A 41 -7.30 -9.71 -13.99
N ALA A 42 -6.64 -8.56 -13.77
CA ALA A 42 -5.80 -7.91 -14.79
C ALA A 42 -4.61 -8.79 -15.19
N ILE A 43 -3.98 -9.46 -14.23
CA ILE A 43 -2.91 -10.42 -14.45
C ILE A 43 -3.40 -11.59 -15.29
N VAL A 44 -4.49 -12.24 -14.89
CA VAL A 44 -5.04 -13.39 -15.62
C VAL A 44 -5.39 -12.97 -17.05
N SER A 45 -6.00 -11.80 -17.20
CA SER A 45 -6.33 -11.24 -18.52
C SER A 45 -5.07 -10.99 -19.36
N LEU A 46 -3.98 -10.51 -18.75
CA LEU A 46 -2.70 -10.32 -19.42
C LEU A 46 -2.08 -11.65 -19.88
N PHE A 47 -2.10 -12.67 -19.03
CA PHE A 47 -1.63 -14.01 -19.40
C PHE A 47 -2.44 -14.60 -20.55
N LEU A 48 -3.77 -14.41 -20.55
CA LEU A 48 -4.63 -14.85 -21.63
C LEU A 48 -4.33 -14.09 -22.92
N LEU A 49 -4.10 -12.77 -22.85
CA LEU A 49 -3.82 -11.93 -24.01
C LEU A 49 -2.46 -12.25 -24.64
N ILE A 50 -1.41 -12.41 -23.82
CA ILE A 50 -0.05 -12.71 -24.33
C ILE A 50 0.01 -14.12 -24.95
N ASN A 51 -0.77 -15.08 -24.43
CA ASN A 51 -0.81 -16.43 -24.98
C ASN A 51 -1.75 -16.59 -26.18
N GLN A 52 -2.48 -15.54 -26.60
CA GLN A 52 -3.22 -15.57 -27.85
C GLN A 52 -2.27 -15.43 -29.05
N LYS A 53 -2.58 -16.16 -30.14
CA LYS A 53 -1.73 -16.23 -31.34
C LYS A 53 -1.70 -14.93 -32.15
N ASP A 54 -2.61 -14.01 -31.86
CA ASP A 54 -2.68 -12.70 -32.52
C ASP A 54 -1.74 -11.72 -31.82
N ALA A 55 -0.84 -11.12 -32.60
CA ALA A 55 0.13 -10.16 -32.09
C ALA A 55 -0.59 -8.93 -31.50
N ALA A 56 -0.62 -8.83 -30.17
CA ALA A 56 -1.15 -7.65 -29.47
C ALA A 56 -0.42 -6.38 -29.94
N HIS A 57 -1.17 -5.29 -30.12
CA HIS A 57 -0.56 -4.04 -30.57
C HIS A 57 0.46 -3.51 -29.54
N PRO A 58 1.58 -2.89 -29.96
CA PRO A 58 2.64 -2.44 -29.05
C PRO A 58 2.16 -1.51 -27.93
N TRP A 59 1.14 -0.69 -28.19
CA TRP A 59 0.56 0.19 -27.17
C TRP A 59 -0.21 -0.59 -26.09
N GLN A 60 -0.94 -1.66 -26.46
CA GLN A 60 -1.66 -2.50 -25.50
C GLN A 60 -0.67 -3.17 -24.55
N LEU A 61 0.45 -3.66 -25.09
CA LEU A 61 1.53 -4.24 -24.32
C LEU A 61 2.16 -3.21 -23.36
N ALA A 62 2.41 -1.98 -23.83
CA ALA A 62 2.96 -0.91 -23.00
C ALA A 62 2.02 -0.51 -21.86
N PHE A 63 0.72 -0.32 -22.13
CA PHE A 63 -0.27 -0.01 -21.08
C PHE A 63 -0.42 -1.16 -20.08
N ALA A 64 -0.47 -2.40 -20.56
CA ALA A 64 -0.50 -3.57 -19.68
C ALA A 64 0.73 -3.62 -18.77
N MET A 65 1.92 -3.37 -19.32
CA MET A 65 3.15 -3.33 -18.56
C MET A 65 3.20 -2.22 -17.53
N LEU A 66 2.72 -1.01 -17.88
CA LEU A 66 2.67 0.10 -16.96
C LEU A 66 1.61 -0.10 -15.86
N SER A 67 0.54 -0.84 -16.15
CA SER A 67 -0.54 -1.12 -15.19
C SER A 67 -0.05 -1.91 -13.97
N ILE A 68 0.98 -2.76 -14.13
CA ILE A 68 1.51 -3.61 -13.07
C ILE A 68 2.16 -2.79 -11.94
N PRO A 69 3.23 -1.99 -12.18
CA PRO A 69 3.83 -1.17 -11.13
C PRO A 69 2.89 -0.07 -10.62
N LEU A 70 1.98 0.44 -11.45
CA LEU A 70 0.95 1.39 -11.00
C LEU A 70 -0.08 0.72 -10.08
N GLY A 71 -0.50 -0.51 -10.38
CA GLY A 71 -1.37 -1.29 -9.50
C GLY A 71 -0.71 -1.58 -8.16
N TRP A 72 0.57 -1.96 -8.20
CA TRP A 72 1.40 -2.21 -7.02
C TRP A 72 1.45 -0.97 -6.12
N PHE A 73 1.86 0.18 -6.68
CA PHE A 73 2.00 1.40 -5.90
C PHE A 73 0.66 1.92 -5.40
N THR A 74 -0.44 1.68 -6.13
CA THR A 74 -1.79 2.03 -5.69
C THR A 74 -2.16 1.30 -4.40
N ILE A 75 -1.87 0.00 -4.28
CA ILE A 75 -2.11 -0.76 -3.04
C ILE A 75 -1.32 -0.19 -1.86
N HIS A 76 -0.03 0.12 -2.06
CA HIS A 76 0.80 0.66 -0.98
C HIS A 76 0.42 2.09 -0.59
N ALA A 77 -0.03 2.90 -1.55
CA ALA A 77 -0.61 4.22 -1.30
C ALA A 77 -1.93 4.13 -0.51
N MET A 78 -2.74 3.08 -0.72
CA MET A 78 -3.94 2.82 0.10
C MET A 78 -3.56 2.32 1.49
N ALA A 79 -2.56 1.45 1.58
CA ALA A 79 -2.03 0.96 2.84
C ALA A 79 -1.47 2.07 3.73
N SER A 80 -0.79 3.06 3.15
CA SER A 80 -0.25 4.19 3.92
C SER A 80 -1.35 4.99 4.60
N LEU A 81 -2.42 5.31 3.88
CA LEU A 81 -3.59 6.00 4.44
C LEU A 81 -4.27 5.13 5.50
N HIS A 82 -4.30 3.81 5.31
CA HIS A 82 -4.84 2.89 6.31
C HIS A 82 -4.02 2.88 7.59
N TYR A 83 -2.69 2.78 7.50
CA TYR A 83 -1.81 2.84 8.65
C TYR A 83 -1.96 4.16 9.40
N ALA A 84 -2.04 5.28 8.67
CA ALA A 84 -2.28 6.59 9.27
C ALA A 84 -3.61 6.61 10.05
N HIS A 85 -4.68 6.05 9.48
CA HIS A 85 -5.98 5.98 10.13
C HIS A 85 -5.97 5.09 11.38
N VAL A 86 -5.39 3.89 11.30
CA VAL A 86 -5.29 2.96 12.45
C VAL A 86 -4.42 3.56 13.55
N TYR A 87 -3.31 4.21 13.19
CA TYR A 87 -2.42 4.87 14.13
C TYR A 87 -3.12 6.00 14.87
N TRP A 88 -3.77 6.91 14.13
CA TRP A 88 -4.35 8.13 14.70
C TRP A 88 -5.76 7.96 15.31
N LYS A 89 -6.31 6.74 15.32
CA LYS A 89 -7.57 6.44 16.01
C LYS A 89 -7.47 6.80 17.50
N ASP A 90 -8.56 7.33 18.08
CA ASP A 90 -8.60 7.70 19.49
C ASP A 90 -8.35 6.46 20.39
N GLY A 91 -7.25 6.49 21.14
CA GLY A 91 -6.93 5.50 22.16
C GLY A 91 -7.67 5.75 23.48
N GLY A 92 -7.50 4.82 24.42
CA GLY A 92 -8.09 4.91 25.76
C GLY A 92 -7.31 5.83 26.72
N GLU A 93 -6.05 6.12 26.42
CA GLU A 93 -5.18 6.93 27.27
C GLU A 93 -5.33 8.43 27.00
N ILE A 94 -5.16 9.24 28.04
CA ILE A 94 -5.19 10.70 27.95
C ILE A 94 -3.77 11.22 28.18
N ASP A 95 -3.27 12.00 27.24
CA ASP A 95 -2.00 12.69 27.37
C ASP A 95 -2.10 13.73 28.50
N GLN A 96 -1.32 13.53 29.57
CA GLN A 96 -1.40 14.36 30.77
C GLN A 96 -1.04 15.83 30.51
N LYS A 97 -0.20 16.11 29.50
CA LYS A 97 0.25 17.48 29.19
C LYS A 97 -0.77 18.25 28.35
N THR A 98 -1.43 17.57 27.43
CA THR A 98 -2.35 18.18 26.46
C THR A 98 -3.82 17.96 26.79
N GLN A 99 -4.11 17.08 27.77
CA GLN A 99 -5.46 16.65 28.17
C GLN A 99 -6.28 16.11 26.98
N LYS A 100 -5.61 15.55 25.97
CA LYS A 100 -6.22 14.96 24.77
C LYS A 100 -6.03 13.46 24.77
N LYS A 101 -6.97 12.74 24.15
CA LYS A 101 -6.79 11.30 23.91
C LYS A 101 -5.53 11.06 23.09
N MET A 102 -4.71 10.14 23.55
CA MET A 102 -3.55 9.67 22.81
C MET A 102 -4.02 8.79 21.65
N PRO A 103 -3.31 8.81 20.51
CA PRO A 103 -3.56 7.86 19.44
C PRO A 103 -3.38 6.42 19.93
N VAL A 104 -4.07 5.46 19.31
CA VAL A 104 -3.82 4.02 19.50
C VAL A 104 -2.36 3.67 19.19
N GLY A 105 -1.75 4.37 18.22
CA GLY A 105 -0.35 4.18 17.86
C GLY A 105 -0.14 2.87 17.09
N GLY A 106 0.89 2.11 17.46
CA GLY A 106 1.18 0.81 16.84
C GLY A 106 2.38 0.80 15.89
N LEU A 107 2.91 1.97 15.52
CA LEU A 107 4.17 2.14 14.77
C LEU A 107 5.06 3.14 15.51
N ASP A 108 6.30 2.76 15.78
CA ASP A 108 7.30 3.63 16.40
C ASP A 108 8.35 4.00 15.35
N PHE A 109 8.28 5.24 14.89
CA PHE A 109 9.19 5.80 13.89
C PHE A 109 10.37 6.49 14.60
N PRO A 110 11.58 6.41 14.03
CA PRO A 110 12.77 6.97 14.66
C PRO A 110 12.69 8.51 14.69
N GLY A 111 13.31 9.11 15.70
CA GLY A 111 13.42 10.57 15.81
C GLY A 111 12.31 11.27 16.59
N GLY A 112 11.36 10.55 17.17
CA GLY A 112 10.42 11.07 18.19
C GLY A 112 9.44 12.15 17.69
N LYS A 113 9.36 12.34 16.37
CA LYS A 113 8.38 13.24 15.75
C LYS A 113 7.04 12.54 15.64
N ARG A 114 5.95 13.32 15.62
CA ARG A 114 4.62 12.77 15.33
C ARG A 114 4.60 12.32 13.86
N PRO A 115 4.19 11.09 13.56
CA PRO A 115 4.24 10.58 12.19
C PRO A 115 3.27 11.32 11.28
N GLU A 116 3.73 11.56 10.07
CA GLU A 116 3.04 12.27 9.00
C GLU A 116 2.80 11.34 7.81
N GLY A 117 2.09 11.82 6.79
CA GLY A 117 1.74 11.01 5.61
C GLY A 117 2.94 10.29 4.97
N TRP A 118 4.08 10.98 4.88
CA TRP A 118 5.31 10.41 4.31
C TRP A 118 5.86 9.23 5.12
N ASP A 119 5.75 9.24 6.45
CA ASP A 119 6.21 8.15 7.30
C ASP A 119 5.38 6.88 7.06
N PHE A 120 4.06 7.04 6.93
CA PHE A 120 3.17 5.92 6.61
C PHE A 120 3.35 5.43 5.17
N LEU A 121 3.62 6.33 4.21
CA LEU A 121 3.90 5.94 2.82
C LEU A 121 5.24 5.22 2.70
N TYR A 122 6.26 5.69 3.42
CA TYR A 122 7.54 5.01 3.59
C TYR A 122 7.32 3.60 4.12
N PHE A 123 6.69 3.46 5.28
CA PHE A 123 6.44 2.16 5.91
C PHE A 123 5.65 1.21 4.99
N ALA A 124 4.57 1.70 4.37
CA ALA A 124 3.77 0.90 3.46
C ALA A 124 4.54 0.43 2.22
N THR A 125 5.38 1.28 1.64
CA THR A 125 6.17 0.95 0.46
C THR A 125 7.28 -0.04 0.82
N VAL A 126 7.91 0.09 2.00
CA VAL A 126 8.92 -0.88 2.47
C VAL A 126 8.31 -2.27 2.63
N ILE A 127 7.12 -2.38 3.25
CA ILE A 127 6.36 -3.63 3.31
C ILE A 127 6.01 -4.14 1.91
N GLY A 128 5.63 -3.24 0.99
CA GLY A 128 5.35 -3.55 -0.41
C GLY A 128 6.53 -4.14 -1.17
N MET A 129 7.72 -3.61 -0.92
CA MET A 129 8.98 -4.13 -1.47
C MET A 129 9.43 -5.43 -0.80
N THR A 130 8.66 -5.94 0.18
CA THR A 130 9.04 -7.10 1.02
C THR A 130 10.38 -6.90 1.74
N ALA A 131 10.71 -5.65 2.05
CA ALA A 131 11.89 -5.29 2.85
C ALA A 131 11.50 -5.18 4.34
N GLN A 132 12.40 -5.62 5.22
CA GLN A 132 12.19 -5.45 6.67
C GLN A 132 12.47 -3.99 7.07
N THR A 133 11.55 -3.38 7.81
CA THR A 133 11.74 -2.05 8.40
C THR A 133 12.63 -2.15 9.64
N ALA A 134 13.94 -2.01 9.48
CA ALA A 134 14.87 -2.04 10.62
C ALA A 134 14.71 -0.82 11.55
N ASP A 135 14.07 0.24 11.06
CA ASP A 135 13.96 1.54 11.72
C ASP A 135 12.58 1.82 12.34
N THR A 136 11.55 1.05 11.96
CA THR A 136 10.17 1.25 12.43
C THR A 136 9.68 0.02 13.20
N ALA A 137 9.41 0.17 14.49
CA ALA A 137 8.93 -0.94 15.33
C ALA A 137 7.40 -1.02 15.37
N ILE A 138 6.84 -2.24 15.35
CA ILE A 138 5.39 -2.46 15.46
C ILE A 138 5.05 -2.74 16.93
N THR A 139 4.34 -1.81 17.58
CA THR A 139 4.18 -1.79 19.04
C THR A 139 2.86 -2.39 19.55
N THR A 140 1.85 -2.56 18.70
CA THR A 140 0.53 -3.09 19.09
C THR A 140 0.14 -4.35 18.31
N SER A 141 -0.61 -5.26 18.95
CA SER A 141 -1.13 -6.48 18.30
C SER A 141 -2.09 -6.17 17.15
N GLN A 142 -2.90 -5.12 17.28
CA GLN A 142 -3.79 -4.67 16.21
C GLN A 142 -3.00 -4.25 14.98
N MET A 143 -1.94 -3.45 15.14
CA MET A 143 -1.11 -3.03 14.01
C MET A 143 -0.37 -4.22 13.39
N ARG A 144 0.10 -5.18 14.21
CA ARG A 144 0.69 -6.43 13.69
C ARG A 144 -0.25 -7.20 12.76
N LEU A 145 -1.55 -7.28 13.07
CA LEU A 145 -2.52 -7.95 12.20
C LEU A 145 -2.67 -7.21 10.86
N VAL A 146 -2.73 -5.87 10.89
CA VAL A 146 -2.80 -5.06 9.65
C VAL A 146 -1.55 -5.26 8.80
N VAL A 147 -0.37 -5.21 9.42
CA VAL A 147 0.90 -5.44 8.74
C VAL A 147 0.96 -6.87 8.18
N LEU A 148 0.51 -7.88 8.92
CA LEU A 148 0.47 -9.26 8.46
C LEU A 148 -0.35 -9.41 7.18
N VAL A 149 -1.58 -8.87 7.15
CA VAL A 149 -2.44 -8.92 5.97
C VAL A 149 -1.77 -8.21 4.79
N HIS A 150 -1.23 -7.02 5.01
CA HIS A 150 -0.53 -6.26 3.96
C HIS A 150 0.70 -7.02 3.43
N SER A 151 1.53 -7.60 4.32
CA SER A 151 2.72 -8.36 3.93
C SER A 151 2.39 -9.60 3.09
N VAL A 152 1.34 -10.35 3.45
CA VAL A 152 0.88 -11.51 2.66
C VAL A 152 0.44 -11.05 1.27
N LEU A 153 -0.34 -9.97 1.19
CA LEU A 153 -0.78 -9.40 -0.09
C LEU A 153 0.41 -8.94 -0.93
N SER A 154 1.37 -8.22 -0.34
CA SER A 154 2.59 -7.74 -1.01
C SER A 154 3.43 -8.89 -1.57
N PHE A 155 3.57 -9.99 -0.82
CA PHE A 155 4.31 -11.16 -1.26
C PHE A 155 3.73 -11.74 -2.56
N PHE A 156 2.43 -12.03 -2.59
CA PHE A 156 1.78 -12.57 -3.79
C PHE A 156 1.80 -11.58 -4.95
N PHE A 157 1.63 -10.28 -4.68
CA PHE A 157 1.72 -9.26 -5.71
C PHE A 157 3.10 -9.28 -6.38
N ASN A 158 4.18 -9.29 -5.58
CA ASN A 158 5.54 -9.35 -6.11
C ASN A 158 5.79 -10.62 -6.93
N THR A 159 5.30 -11.77 -6.48
CA THR A 159 5.36 -13.01 -7.27
C THR A 159 4.74 -12.83 -8.66
N VAL A 160 3.60 -12.14 -8.72
CA VAL A 160 2.96 -11.91 -10.00
C VAL A 160 3.70 -10.91 -10.89
N ILE A 161 4.23 -9.81 -10.32
CA ILE A 161 5.05 -8.86 -11.11
C ILE A 161 6.18 -9.63 -11.79
N VAL A 162 6.86 -10.50 -11.05
CA VAL A 162 7.94 -11.34 -11.58
C VAL A 162 7.42 -12.29 -12.66
N ALA A 163 6.31 -12.99 -12.41
CA ALA A 163 5.73 -13.91 -13.38
C ALA A 163 5.33 -13.21 -14.70
N ALA A 164 4.71 -12.04 -14.62
CA ALA A 164 4.34 -11.23 -15.78
C ALA A 164 5.58 -10.73 -16.54
N ALA A 165 6.62 -10.29 -15.83
CA ALA A 165 7.88 -9.86 -16.42
C ALA A 165 8.60 -11.02 -17.15
N VAL A 166 8.65 -12.21 -16.55
CA VAL A 166 9.23 -13.40 -17.18
C VAL A 166 8.44 -13.80 -18.41
N ASN A 167 7.10 -13.86 -18.32
CA ASN A 167 6.24 -14.21 -19.45
C ASN A 167 6.42 -13.25 -20.63
N LEU A 168 6.55 -11.95 -20.34
CA LEU A 168 6.87 -10.95 -21.36
C LEU A 168 8.24 -11.22 -22.00
N ALA A 169 9.28 -11.45 -21.18
CA ALA A 169 10.63 -11.66 -21.68
C ALA A 169 10.70 -12.89 -22.61
N VAL A 170 9.99 -13.97 -22.28
CA VAL A 170 9.87 -15.16 -23.12
C VAL A 170 9.12 -14.84 -24.43
N SER A 171 8.06 -14.05 -24.36
CA SER A 171 7.23 -13.72 -25.53
C SER A 171 7.91 -12.77 -26.52
N LEU A 172 8.84 -11.93 -26.04
CA LEU A 172 9.63 -11.01 -26.86
C LEU A 172 11.02 -11.56 -27.23
N GLY A 173 11.42 -12.70 -26.68
CA GLY A 173 12.70 -13.34 -26.96
C GLY A 173 12.78 -13.88 -28.39
N PRO A 174 13.98 -13.92 -29.00
CA PRO A 174 14.15 -14.59 -30.29
C PRO A 174 13.82 -16.09 -30.17
N PRO A 175 13.31 -16.72 -31.24
CA PRO A 175 12.91 -18.13 -31.25
C PRO A 175 14.07 -19.09 -30.99
#